data_AF-A0AAV2HW43-F1
#
_entry.id   AF-A0AAV2HW43-F1
#
_cell.length_a   1.000
_cell.length_b   1.000
_cell.length_c   1.000
_cell.angle_alpha   90.00
_cell.angle_beta   90.00
_cell.angle_gamma   90.00
#
_symmetry.space_group_name_H-M   'P 1'
#
loop_
_entity.id
_entity.type
_entity.pdbx_description
1 polymer ?
#
loop_
_entity_poly.entity_id
_entity_poly.type
_entity_poly.pdbx_seq_one_letter_code
_entity_poly.pdbx_strand_id
1 'polypeptide(L)'
;MFDCLDIKAVRSLPVITVSNVLKMVIRELAPPLIGEDSVKELLGANALTTESEKFTRMKSVLQLDSTKYNCLTAILLHLRRIAENSKVNLMTVENLAVVFSPSLLPTTSSFQHLEPLDAIRAAAEENNVKCQVIALLIKAV
;
A
#
# COMPACT_ATOMS: atom_id res chain seq x y z
N MET A 1 3.73 0.84 -23.54
CA MET A 1 5.07 0.69 -22.93
C MET A 1 5.27 -0.68 -22.23
N PHE A 2 4.24 -1.52 -22.03
CA PHE A 2 4.37 -2.85 -21.40
C PHE A 2 4.25 -4.06 -22.36
N ASP A 3 4.10 -3.85 -23.67
CA ASP A 3 3.75 -4.90 -24.65
C ASP A 3 4.85 -5.93 -25.00
N CYS A 4 5.92 -6.04 -24.22
CA CYS A 4 7.00 -7.00 -24.52
C CYS A 4 7.60 -7.71 -23.30
N LEU A 5 6.91 -7.72 -22.15
CA LEU A 5 7.43 -8.45 -21.00
C LEU A 5 7.19 -9.96 -21.17
N ASP A 6 8.15 -10.66 -21.75
CA ASP A 6 8.13 -12.13 -21.81
C ASP A 6 8.11 -12.69 -20.38
N ILE A 7 7.00 -13.34 -20.01
CA ILE A 7 6.82 -13.98 -18.70
C ILE A 7 7.94 -14.98 -18.41
N LYS A 8 8.51 -15.63 -19.42
CA LYS A 8 9.66 -16.54 -19.24
C LYS A 8 10.92 -15.77 -18.86
N ALA A 9 11.17 -14.62 -19.48
CA ALA A 9 12.28 -13.75 -19.10
C ALA A 9 12.11 -13.25 -17.65
N VAL A 10 10.89 -12.88 -17.24
CA VAL A 10 10.59 -12.45 -15.85
C VAL A 10 10.93 -13.53 -14.83
N ARG A 11 10.69 -14.82 -15.14
CA ARG A 11 11.00 -15.95 -14.23
C ARG A 11 12.50 -16.11 -13.95
N SER A 12 13.36 -15.67 -14.87
CA SER A 12 14.81 -15.73 -14.69
C SER A 12 15.39 -14.52 -13.94
N LEU A 13 14.59 -13.48 -13.70
CA LEU A 13 15.05 -12.28 -13.01
C LEU A 13 15.20 -12.52 -11.50
N PRO A 14 16.15 -11.81 -10.85
CA PRO A 14 16.22 -11.79 -9.39
C PRO A 14 14.89 -11.33 -8.78
N VAL A 15 14.46 -12.00 -7.71
CA VAL A 15 13.19 -11.69 -7.01
C VAL A 15 13.11 -10.23 -6.56
N ILE A 16 14.24 -9.64 -6.17
CA ILE A 16 14.32 -8.22 -5.77
C ILE A 16 14.01 -7.29 -6.94
N THR A 17 14.47 -7.63 -8.15
CA THR A 17 14.20 -6.87 -9.38
C THR A 17 12.71 -6.90 -9.68
N VAL A 18 12.11 -8.09 -9.68
CA VAL A 18 10.66 -8.25 -9.93
C VAL A 18 9.84 -7.50 -8.87
N SER A 19 10.24 -7.57 -7.61
CA SER A 19 9.58 -6.87 -6.51
C SER A 19 9.68 -5.34 -6.65
N ASN A 20 10.83 -4.83 -7.08
CA ASN A 20 11.03 -3.40 -7.32
C ASN A 20 10.19 -2.89 -8.49
N VAL A 21 10.11 -3.66 -9.59
CA VAL A 21 9.26 -3.34 -10.73
C VAL A 21 7.79 -3.34 -10.33
N LEU A 22 7.33 -4.34 -9.56
CA LEU A 22 5.95 -4.38 -9.07
C LEU A 22 5.58 -3.10 -8.29
N LYS A 23 6.42 -2.70 -7.33
CA LYS A 23 6.23 -1.46 -6.55
C LYS A 23 6.21 -0.21 -7.43
N MET A 24 7.11 -0.15 -8.40
CA MET A 24 7.19 0.95 -9.38
C MET A 24 5.91 1.04 -10.21
N VAL A 25 5.45 -0.07 -10.80
CA VAL A 25 4.23 -0.11 -11.61
C VAL A 25 3.03 0.36 -10.80
N ILE A 26 2.86 -0.13 -9.57
CA ILE A 26 1.74 0.30 -8.70
C ILE A 26 1.78 1.81 -8.46
N ARG A 27 2.96 2.36 -8.16
CA ARG A 27 3.16 3.79 -7.89
C ARG A 27 2.90 4.68 -9.11
N GLU A 28 3.18 4.18 -10.31
CA GLU A 28 3.09 4.94 -11.57
C GLU A 28 1.74 4.82 -12.29
N LEU A 29 0.77 4.09 -11.72
CA LEU A 29 -0.58 4.01 -12.26
C LEU A 29 -1.24 5.39 -12.33
N ALA A 30 -1.78 5.73 -13.51
CA ALA A 30 -2.60 6.93 -13.74
C ALA A 30 -3.98 6.50 -14.27
N PRO A 31 -5.08 6.65 -13.49
CA PRO A 31 -5.13 7.13 -12.11
C PRO A 31 -4.51 6.13 -11.11
N PRO A 32 -4.13 6.57 -9.89
CA PRO A 32 -3.57 5.68 -8.88
C PRO A 32 -4.55 4.58 -8.47
N LEU A 33 -4.00 3.46 -7.99
CA LEU A 33 -4.80 2.30 -7.56
C LEU A 33 -5.73 2.65 -6.39
N ILE A 34 -5.23 3.41 -5.41
CA ILE A 34 -6.03 4.02 -4.35
C ILE A 34 -6.01 5.53 -4.61
N GLY A 35 -7.19 6.09 -4.89
CA GLY A 35 -7.34 7.52 -5.16
C GLY A 35 -7.07 8.38 -3.93
N GLU A 36 -6.72 9.65 -4.13
CA GLU A 36 -6.40 10.58 -3.03
C GLU A 36 -7.53 10.71 -1.99
N ASP A 37 -8.78 10.73 -2.43
CA ASP A 37 -9.94 10.81 -1.52
C ASP A 37 -10.07 9.54 -0.68
N SER A 38 -9.88 8.36 -1.29
CA SER A 38 -9.83 7.09 -0.57
C SER A 38 -8.66 7.03 0.40
N VAL A 39 -7.48 7.60 0.07
CA VAL A 39 -6.36 7.70 1.01
C VAL A 39 -6.78 8.50 2.24
N LYS A 40 -7.36 9.69 2.08
CA LYS A 40 -7.82 10.52 3.21
C LYS A 40 -8.83 9.77 4.09
N GLU A 41 -9.80 9.10 3.47
CA GLU A 41 -10.79 8.31 4.22
C GLU A 41 -10.19 7.12 4.95
N LEU A 42 -9.20 6.42 4.36
CA LEU A 42 -8.49 5.32 5.01
C LEU A 42 -7.67 5.80 6.22
N LEU A 43 -6.99 6.95 6.10
CA LEU A 43 -6.26 7.54 7.22
C LEU A 43 -7.21 7.94 8.35
N GLY A 44 -8.36 8.54 8.02
CA GLY A 44 -9.41 8.84 8.99
C GLY A 44 -9.99 7.59 9.65
N ALA A 45 -10.18 6.50 8.90
CA ALA A 45 -10.64 5.23 9.44
C ALA A 45 -9.65 4.64 10.47
N ASN A 46 -8.34 4.87 10.31
CA ASN A 46 -7.33 4.38 11.26
C ASN A 46 -7.41 5.05 12.64
N ALA A 47 -8.08 6.22 12.75
CA ALA A 47 -8.30 6.91 14.03
C ALA A 47 -9.43 6.30 14.87
N LEU A 48 -10.20 5.33 14.33
CA LEU A 48 -11.27 4.64 15.07
C LEU A 48 -10.70 3.79 16.22
N THR A 49 -11.51 3.55 17.25
CA THR A 49 -11.04 2.94 18.50
C THR A 49 -10.81 1.43 18.36
N THR A 50 -11.73 0.71 17.73
CA THR A 50 -11.66 -0.76 17.63
C THR A 50 -11.18 -1.21 16.25
N GLU A 51 -10.41 -2.31 16.19
CA GLU A 51 -9.99 -2.88 14.90
C GLU A 51 -11.17 -3.30 14.02
N SER A 52 -12.28 -3.75 14.62
CA SER A 52 -13.49 -4.12 13.89
C SER A 52 -14.12 -2.93 13.17
N GLU A 53 -14.19 -1.76 13.83
CA GLU A 53 -14.69 -0.52 13.22
C GLU A 53 -13.74 -0.03 12.13
N LYS A 54 -12.42 -0.04 12.39
CA LYS A 54 -11.39 0.27 11.39
C LYS A 54 -11.58 -0.57 10.14
N PHE A 55 -11.69 -1.89 10.30
CA PHE A 55 -11.85 -2.81 9.18
C PHE A 55 -13.14 -2.56 8.40
N THR A 56 -14.27 -2.43 9.11
CA THR A 56 -15.57 -2.17 8.49
C THR A 56 -15.53 -0.88 7.67
N ARG A 57 -14.96 0.18 8.23
CA ARG A 57 -14.82 1.46 7.54
C ARG A 57 -13.86 1.35 6.36
N MET A 58 -12.67 0.79 6.53
CA MET A 58 -11.71 0.60 5.44
C MET A 58 -12.30 -0.21 4.29
N LYS A 59 -13.05 -1.29 4.59
CA LYS A 59 -13.74 -2.08 3.56
C LYS A 59 -14.79 -1.26 2.80
N SER A 60 -15.50 -0.36 3.48
CA SER A 60 -16.44 0.56 2.83
C SER A 60 -15.72 1.56 1.90
N VAL A 61 -14.56 2.07 2.31
CA VAL A 61 -13.75 3.01 1.50
C VAL A 61 -13.19 2.33 0.26
N LEU A 62 -12.85 1.05 0.39
CA LEU A 62 -12.32 0.23 -0.70
C LEU A 62 -13.41 -0.31 -1.65
N GLN A 63 -14.66 0.13 -1.56
CA GLN A 63 -15.71 -0.08 -2.59
C GLN A 63 -15.41 0.74 -3.86
N LEU A 64 -14.18 0.59 -4.36
CA LEU A 64 -13.68 1.12 -5.62
C LEU A 64 -14.39 0.41 -6.79
N ASP A 65 -14.13 0.85 -8.02
CA ASP A 65 -14.51 0.06 -9.18
C ASP A 65 -13.97 -1.38 -9.05
N SER A 66 -14.73 -2.35 -9.59
CA SER A 66 -14.44 -3.78 -9.41
C SER A 66 -13.03 -4.16 -9.85
N THR A 67 -12.48 -3.45 -10.85
CA THR A 67 -11.14 -3.72 -11.38
C THR A 67 -10.07 -3.32 -10.37
N LYS A 68 -10.13 -2.10 -9.83
CA LYS A 68 -9.19 -1.64 -8.78
C LYS A 68 -9.30 -2.47 -7.51
N TYR A 69 -10.52 -2.80 -7.08
CA TYR A 69 -10.73 -3.65 -5.91
C TYR A 69 -10.09 -5.03 -6.07
N ASN A 70 -10.30 -5.68 -7.23
CA ASN A 70 -9.71 -6.99 -7.52
C ASN A 70 -8.17 -6.93 -7.57
N CYS A 71 -7.62 -5.88 -8.21
CA CYS A 71 -6.17 -5.66 -8.27
C CYS A 71 -5.57 -5.47 -6.87
N LEU A 72 -6.16 -4.59 -6.05
CA LEU A 72 -5.72 -4.35 -4.68
C LEU A 72 -5.81 -5.63 -3.83
N THR A 73 -6.92 -6.37 -3.92
CA THR A 73 -7.10 -7.63 -3.20
C THR A 73 -6.03 -8.66 -3.59
N ALA A 74 -5.72 -8.78 -4.89
CA ALA A 74 -4.66 -9.68 -5.36
C ALA A 74 -3.29 -9.30 -4.79
N ILE A 75 -2.97 -7.99 -4.73
CA ILE A 75 -1.74 -7.48 -4.13
C ILE A 75 -1.70 -7.81 -2.64
N LEU A 76 -2.75 -7.47 -1.88
CA LEU A 76 -2.81 -7.70 -0.44
C LEU A 76 -2.70 -9.20 -0.09
N LEU A 77 -3.39 -10.07 -0.84
CA LEU A 77 -3.28 -11.53 -0.68
C LEU A 77 -1.85 -12.03 -0.96
N HIS A 78 -1.16 -11.45 -1.95
CA HIS A 78 0.23 -11.79 -2.22
C HIS A 78 1.14 -11.38 -1.06
N LEU A 79 0.97 -10.17 -0.51
CA LEU A 79 1.73 -9.70 0.64
C LEU A 79 1.47 -10.56 1.88
N ARG A 80 0.22 -10.97 2.14
CA ARG A 80 -0.12 -11.87 3.24
C ARG A 80 0.65 -13.20 3.15
N ARG A 81 0.71 -13.81 1.96
CA ARG A 81 1.49 -15.04 1.72
C ARG A 81 2.98 -14.86 1.96
N ILE A 82 3.54 -13.69 1.60
CA ILE A 82 4.94 -13.37 1.92
C ILE A 82 5.13 -13.31 3.43
N ALA A 83 4.22 -12.64 4.15
CA ALA A 83 4.26 -12.49 5.61
C ALA A 83 4.12 -13.81 6.37
N GLU A 84 3.29 -14.73 5.87
CA GLU A 84 3.13 -16.09 6.42
C GLU A 84 4.46 -16.87 6.41
N ASN A 85 5.37 -16.54 5.50
CA ASN A 85 6.71 -17.14 5.40
C ASN A 85 7.82 -16.27 6.05
N SER A 86 7.45 -15.33 6.91
CA SER A 86 8.36 -14.39 7.60
C SER A 86 9.49 -15.05 8.39
N LYS A 87 9.32 -16.31 8.84
CA LYS A 87 10.38 -17.09 9.49
C LYS A 87 11.60 -17.32 8.61
N VAL A 88 11.43 -17.30 7.29
CA VAL A 88 12.50 -17.53 6.30
C VAL A 88 12.91 -16.23 5.62
N ASN A 89 11.93 -15.44 5.14
CA ASN A 89 12.22 -14.22 4.36
C ASN A 89 12.37 -12.96 5.22
N LEU A 90 12.12 -13.04 6.53
CA LEU A 90 12.19 -11.93 7.50
C LEU A 90 11.23 -10.76 7.24
N MET A 91 10.28 -10.93 6.31
CA MET A 91 9.30 -9.91 5.95
C MET A 91 8.01 -10.15 6.73
N THR A 92 7.88 -9.52 7.91
CA THR A 92 6.60 -9.47 8.64
C THR A 92 5.59 -8.59 7.91
N VAL A 93 4.32 -8.62 8.35
CA VAL A 93 3.28 -7.71 7.85
C VAL A 93 3.73 -6.25 8.00
N GLU A 94 4.34 -5.91 9.13
CA GLU A 94 4.83 -4.58 9.44
C GLU A 94 5.96 -4.17 8.48
N ASN A 95 6.92 -5.06 8.22
CA ASN A 95 8.00 -4.80 7.25
C ASN A 95 7.47 -4.60 5.83
N LEU A 96 6.48 -5.40 5.41
CA LEU A 96 5.85 -5.24 4.10
C LEU A 96 5.06 -3.94 4.00
N ALA A 97 4.35 -3.56 5.07
CA ALA A 97 3.58 -2.33 5.12
C ALA A 97 4.48 -1.09 4.95
N VAL A 98 5.64 -1.06 5.61
CA VAL A 98 6.64 0.01 5.44
C VAL A 98 7.10 0.11 3.98
N VAL A 99 7.37 -1.03 3.33
CA VAL A 99 7.89 -1.06 1.96
C VAL A 99 6.83 -0.70 0.92
N PHE A 100 5.57 -1.11 1.12
CA PHE A 100 4.50 -0.92 0.13
C PHE A 100 3.66 0.34 0.36
N SER A 101 3.67 0.92 1.55
CA SER A 101 2.93 2.16 1.88
C SER A 101 3.15 3.29 0.85
N PRO A 102 4.38 3.66 0.45
CA PRO A 102 4.60 4.73 -0.52
C PRO A 102 4.09 4.43 -1.94
N SER A 103 3.88 3.15 -2.27
CA SER A 103 3.39 2.75 -3.60
C SER A 103 1.87 2.65 -3.63
N LEU A 104 1.24 2.23 -2.52
CA LEU A 104 -0.21 2.04 -2.43
C LEU A 104 -0.95 3.29 -1.95
N LEU A 105 -0.34 4.12 -1.10
CA LEU A 105 -0.94 5.30 -0.50
C LEU A 105 -0.08 6.55 -0.80
N PRO A 106 -0.25 7.18 -1.97
CA PRO A 106 0.52 8.36 -2.37
C PRO A 106 0.44 9.48 -1.33
N THR A 107 1.53 10.22 -1.15
CA THR A 107 1.55 11.44 -0.31
C THR A 107 0.68 12.50 -0.94
N THR A 108 -0.26 13.03 -0.17
CA THR A 108 -1.07 14.18 -0.60
C THR A 108 -0.22 15.45 -0.51
N SER A 109 -0.48 16.45 -1.35
CA SER A 109 0.24 17.74 -1.38
C SER A 109 0.02 18.62 -0.14
N SER A 110 -0.46 18.05 0.96
CA SER A 110 -0.97 18.73 2.15
C SER A 110 0.09 19.49 2.97
N PHE A 111 1.38 19.26 2.72
CA PHE A 111 2.48 19.81 3.53
C PHE A 111 3.22 20.99 2.89
N GLN A 112 2.82 21.42 1.69
CA GLN A 112 3.56 22.43 0.91
C GLN A 112 3.62 23.82 1.56
N HIS A 113 2.73 24.11 2.52
CA HIS A 113 2.63 25.41 3.19
C HIS A 113 3.30 25.45 4.57
N LEU A 114 3.84 24.32 5.05
CA LEU A 114 4.47 24.24 6.36
C LEU A 114 5.95 24.61 6.28
N GLU A 115 6.49 25.13 7.39
CA GLU A 115 7.94 25.27 7.56
C GLU A 115 8.63 23.91 7.41
N PRO A 116 9.88 23.85 6.89
CA PRO A 116 10.53 22.58 6.53
C PRO A 116 10.56 21.53 7.64
N LEU A 117 10.80 21.93 8.89
CA LEU A 117 10.83 21.01 10.04
C LEU A 117 9.45 20.44 10.37
N ASP A 118 8.41 21.26 10.26
CA ASP A 118 7.02 20.85 10.53
C ASP A 118 6.48 19.99 9.38
N ALA A 119 6.85 20.29 8.14
CA ALA A 119 6.57 19.47 6.98
C ALA A 119 7.17 18.05 7.10
N ILE A 120 8.43 17.94 7.54
CA ILE A 120 9.10 16.65 7.74
C ILE A 120 8.38 15.83 8.82
N ARG A 121 8.00 16.46 9.94
CA ARG A 121 7.28 15.80 11.04
C ARG A 121 5.90 15.31 10.59
N ALA A 122 5.12 16.18 9.97
CA ALA A 122 3.79 15.83 9.47
C ALA A 122 3.83 14.71 8.44
N ALA A 123 4.81 14.74 7.51
CA ALA A 123 5.00 13.68 6.53
C ALA A 123 5.41 12.35 7.18
N ALA A 124 6.25 12.37 8.22
CA ALA A 124 6.63 11.17 8.96
C ALA A 124 5.45 10.56 9.72
N GLU A 125 4.61 11.40 10.35
CA GLU A 125 3.38 10.97 11.03
C GLU A 125 2.38 10.36 10.05
N GLU A 126 2.11 11.02 8.92
CA GLU A 126 1.24 10.48 7.88
C GLU A 126 1.77 9.13 7.37
N ASN A 127 3.08 9.03 7.11
CA ASN A 127 3.69 7.78 6.67
C ASN A 127 3.52 6.65 7.70
N ASN A 128 3.60 6.95 9.01
CA ASN A 128 3.34 5.96 10.06
C ASN A 128 1.88 5.47 10.00
N VAL A 129 0.92 6.38 9.92
CA VAL A 129 -0.52 6.04 9.78
C VAL A 129 -0.75 5.20 8.53
N LYS A 130 -0.14 5.56 7.39
CA LYS A 130 -0.22 4.78 6.15
C LYS A 130 0.33 3.36 6.31
N CYS A 131 1.44 3.18 7.02
CA CYS A 131 1.97 1.85 7.32
C CYS A 131 0.98 1.04 8.17
N GLN A 132 0.33 1.65 9.15
CA GLN A 132 -0.69 0.98 9.97
C GLN A 132 -1.91 0.56 9.13
N VAL A 133 -2.38 1.44 8.25
CA VAL A 133 -3.47 1.14 7.31
C VAL A 133 -3.13 -0.06 6.44
N ILE A 134 -1.96 -0.08 5.79
CA ILE A 134 -1.56 -1.21 4.94
C ILE A 134 -1.42 -2.50 5.76
N ALA A 135 -0.86 -2.43 6.97
CA ALA A 135 -0.75 -3.59 7.85
C ALA A 135 -2.13 -4.18 8.21
N LEU A 136 -3.10 -3.33 8.53
CA LEU A 136 -4.48 -3.75 8.79
C LEU A 136 -5.13 -4.38 7.55
N LEU A 137 -4.94 -3.79 6.38
CA LEU A 137 -5.47 -4.33 5.12
C LEU A 137 -4.87 -5.69 4.77
N ILE A 138 -3.57 -5.90 4.99
CA ILE A 138 -2.92 -7.21 4.77
C ILE A 138 -3.49 -8.27 5.73
N LYS A 139 -3.75 -7.90 6.99
CA LYS A 139 -4.29 -8.81 8.02
C LYS A 139 -5.73 -9.23 7.76
N ALA A 140 -6.46 -8.46 6.95
CA ALA A 140 -7.91 -8.59 6.84
C ALA A 140 -8.42 -9.16 5.51
N VAL A 141 -7.54 -9.33 4.52
CA VAL A 141 -7.78 -10.20 3.36
C VAL A 141 -7.47 -11.64 3.71
#